data_AF-A0A2S8SVI9-F1
#
_entry.id   AF-A0A2S8SVI9-F1
#
_cell.length_a   1.000
_cell.length_b   1.000
_cell.length_c   1.000
_cell.angle_alpha   90.00
_cell.angle_beta   90.00
_cell.angle_gamma   90.00
#
_symmetry.space_group_name_H-M   'P 1'
#
loop_
_entity.id
_entity.type
_entity.pdbx_description
1 polymer ?
#
loop_
_entity_poly.entity_id
_entity_poly.type
_entity_poly.pdbx_seq_one_letter_code
_entity_poly.pdbx_strand_id
1 'polypeptide(L)'
;MPPEIQEHGFTFETWIRATFFDSHEASSYTGKWDIAKDANINYGGLPVSVKTAGYGSPVGFGDALRQFRIEEDFLLIVGFWKQEKEKKRIVNIVAAPITTLRWQSLWHPITFEDLSQLDAVIKNRTLTYQQARTEAQRIKSQLPFTQAHMTVNPKIDSKTQRRLQCTLGFSNLFSILAPEADQKALDKPKLFGVESIEAFLSSPRVFKKILQSEL
;
A
#
# COMPACT_ATOMS: atom_id res chain seq x y z
N MET A 1 26.17 3.64 -4.15
CA MET A 1 24.76 3.22 -4.30
C MET A 1 24.37 2.50 -3.03
N PRO A 2 23.31 2.88 -2.28
CA PRO A 2 22.81 2.03 -1.23
C PRO A 2 21.56 1.27 -1.74
N PRO A 3 21.65 -0.07 -1.89
CA PRO A 3 20.51 -0.95 -2.18
C PRO A 3 19.55 -1.14 -0.99
N GLU A 4 19.91 -0.63 0.19
CA GLU A 4 19.39 -1.04 1.49
C GLU A 4 17.95 -0.58 1.82
N ILE A 5 17.39 0.37 1.07
CA ILE A 5 16.13 1.02 1.45
C ILE A 5 14.89 0.20 1.04
N GLN A 6 15.05 -0.83 0.19
CA GLN A 6 13.94 -1.65 -0.31
C GLN A 6 13.78 -3.03 0.36
N GLU A 7 14.77 -3.55 1.11
CA GLU A 7 14.72 -4.94 1.64
C GLU A 7 13.70 -5.17 2.78
N HIS A 8 13.37 -4.16 3.58
CA HIS A 8 12.55 -4.39 4.80
C HIS A 8 11.05 -4.64 4.54
N GLY A 9 10.54 -4.22 3.39
CA GLY A 9 9.17 -4.55 2.97
C GLY A 9 9.04 -6.01 2.54
N PHE A 10 10.16 -6.61 2.08
CA PHE A 10 10.18 -7.98 1.59
C PHE A 10 10.17 -9.00 2.72
N THR A 11 10.68 -8.73 3.92
CA THR A 11 10.77 -9.78 4.97
C THR A 11 9.41 -10.42 5.30
N PHE A 12 8.36 -9.62 5.43
CA PHE A 12 7.00 -10.12 5.69
C PHE A 12 6.42 -10.83 4.45
N GLU A 13 6.63 -10.29 3.26
CA GLU A 13 6.16 -10.87 2.01
C GLU A 13 6.86 -12.20 1.70
N THR A 14 8.18 -12.27 1.88
CA THR A 14 9.01 -13.48 1.78
C THR A 14 8.53 -14.54 2.76
N TRP A 15 8.24 -14.17 4.01
CA TRP A 15 7.68 -15.11 4.97
C TRP A 15 6.32 -15.66 4.49
N ILE A 16 5.44 -14.80 3.99
CA ILE A 16 4.14 -15.23 3.44
C ILE A 16 4.34 -16.22 2.29
N ARG A 17 5.17 -15.86 1.30
CA ARG A 17 5.46 -16.71 0.13
C ARG A 17 6.02 -18.06 0.56
N ALA A 18 7.04 -18.06 1.43
CA ALA A 18 7.71 -19.26 1.89
C ALA A 18 6.81 -20.17 2.74
N THR A 19 5.92 -19.59 3.55
CA THR A 19 5.10 -20.34 4.51
C THR A 19 3.81 -20.88 3.89
N PHE A 20 3.19 -20.14 2.96
CA PHE A 20 1.83 -20.43 2.50
C PHE A 20 1.70 -20.67 0.99
N PHE A 21 2.73 -20.34 0.20
CA PHE A 21 2.64 -20.34 -1.26
C PHE A 21 3.85 -20.99 -1.93
N ASP A 22 4.38 -22.06 -1.33
CA ASP A 22 5.47 -22.88 -1.87
C ASP A 22 6.70 -22.07 -2.33
N SER A 23 7.01 -20.98 -1.61
CA SER A 23 8.09 -20.05 -1.96
C SER A 23 7.95 -19.45 -3.36
N HIS A 24 6.71 -19.25 -3.84
CA HIS A 24 6.43 -18.68 -5.16
C HIS A 24 7.23 -17.41 -5.42
N GLU A 25 8.10 -17.47 -6.43
CA GLU A 25 8.81 -16.31 -6.96
C GLU A 25 7.92 -15.60 -7.98
N ALA A 26 7.70 -14.30 -7.79
CA ALA A 26 6.96 -13.52 -8.77
C ALA A 26 7.70 -13.55 -10.11
N SER A 27 7.01 -13.94 -11.18
CA SER A 27 7.57 -14.02 -12.54
C SER A 27 8.10 -12.66 -13.06
N SER A 28 7.67 -11.55 -12.48
CA SER A 28 8.27 -10.22 -12.69
C SER A 28 7.99 -9.28 -11.52
N TYR A 29 8.93 -8.37 -11.23
CA TYR A 29 8.74 -7.26 -10.28
C TYR A 29 7.58 -6.32 -10.68
N THR A 30 7.15 -6.36 -11.94
CA THR A 30 6.01 -5.61 -12.48
C THR A 30 4.68 -6.35 -12.44
N GLY A 31 4.65 -7.54 -11.83
CA GLY A 31 3.45 -8.35 -11.67
C GLY A 31 2.25 -7.53 -11.15
N LYS A 32 1.05 -7.89 -11.61
CA LYS A 32 -0.20 -7.32 -11.08
C LYS A 32 -0.41 -7.71 -9.62
N TRP A 33 0.03 -8.91 -9.26
CA TRP A 33 -0.19 -9.55 -7.98
C TRP A 33 1.13 -10.00 -7.37
N ASP A 34 1.18 -10.02 -6.04
CA ASP A 34 2.36 -10.47 -5.30
C ASP A 34 2.43 -12.01 -5.38
N ILE A 35 1.30 -12.71 -5.18
CA ILE A 35 1.16 -14.15 -5.49
C ILE A 35 0.07 -14.34 -6.54
N ALA A 36 0.38 -15.09 -7.60
CA ALA A 36 -0.58 -15.39 -8.66
C ALA A 36 -1.67 -16.38 -8.21
N LYS A 37 -2.81 -16.37 -8.92
CA LYS A 37 -3.99 -17.16 -8.57
C LYS A 37 -3.71 -18.67 -8.51
N ASP A 38 -2.94 -19.17 -9.47
CA ASP A 38 -2.52 -20.55 -9.62
C ASP A 38 -1.56 -21.02 -8.51
N ALA A 39 -0.81 -20.11 -7.89
CA ALA A 39 0.00 -20.39 -6.73
C ALA A 39 -0.80 -20.40 -5.41
N ASN A 40 -2.01 -19.83 -5.37
CA ASN A 40 -2.86 -19.81 -4.18
C ASN A 40 -3.89 -20.97 -4.19
N ILE A 41 -3.42 -22.21 -4.14
CA ILE A 41 -4.30 -23.39 -4.20
C ILE A 41 -5.09 -23.56 -2.89
N ASN A 42 -4.45 -23.29 -1.74
CA ASN A 42 -4.99 -23.65 -0.42
C ASN A 42 -5.83 -22.54 0.24
N TYR A 43 -5.80 -21.30 -0.27
CA TYR A 43 -6.45 -20.15 0.36
C TYR A 43 -7.38 -19.42 -0.62
N GLY A 44 -8.24 -20.21 -1.27
CA GLY A 44 -9.38 -19.73 -2.05
C GLY A 44 -9.15 -19.56 -3.54
N GLY A 45 -7.96 -19.86 -4.07
CA GLY A 45 -7.71 -19.75 -5.51
C GLY A 45 -7.87 -18.33 -6.01
N LEU A 46 -7.50 -17.33 -5.20
CA LEU A 46 -7.53 -15.91 -5.55
C LEU A 46 -6.10 -15.39 -5.75
N PRO A 47 -5.86 -14.46 -6.69
CA PRO A 47 -4.60 -13.72 -6.67
C PRO A 47 -4.43 -12.98 -5.34
N VAL A 48 -3.20 -12.79 -4.89
CA VAL A 48 -2.90 -12.22 -3.57
C VAL A 48 -2.13 -10.92 -3.70
N SER A 49 -2.56 -9.91 -2.93
CA SER A 49 -1.83 -8.67 -2.71
C SER A 49 -1.37 -8.63 -1.26
N VAL A 50 -0.06 -8.57 -1.05
CA VAL A 50 0.58 -8.51 0.26
C VAL A 50 1.02 -7.08 0.54
N LYS A 51 0.67 -6.54 1.70
CA LYS A 51 1.03 -5.18 2.11
C LYS A 51 1.55 -5.17 3.54
N THR A 52 2.37 -4.18 3.83
CA THR A 52 2.80 -3.86 5.20
C THR A 52 2.61 -2.39 5.49
N ALA A 53 2.23 -2.08 6.74
CA ALA A 53 2.01 -0.71 7.20
C ALA A 53 2.35 -0.58 8.69
N GLY A 54 2.59 0.64 9.16
CA GLY A 54 2.67 0.89 10.60
C GLY A 54 1.31 0.67 11.25
N TYR A 55 1.27 0.09 12.44
CA TYR A 55 0.02 -0.11 13.16
C TYR A 55 -0.68 1.23 13.41
N GLY A 56 -1.93 1.35 12.98
CA GLY A 56 -2.70 2.60 13.00
C GLY A 56 -2.46 3.54 11.81
N SER A 57 -1.52 3.24 10.92
CA SER A 57 -1.23 4.07 9.74
C SER A 57 -2.02 3.62 8.50
N PRO A 58 -2.20 4.50 7.50
CA PRO A 58 -2.75 4.10 6.21
C PRO A 58 -1.91 3.00 5.52
N VAL A 59 -2.60 2.12 4.79
CA VAL A 59 -1.98 1.08 3.95
C VAL A 59 -1.75 1.66 2.56
N GLY A 60 -0.52 1.60 2.04
CA GLY A 60 -0.19 2.08 0.70
C GLY A 60 -0.33 1.00 -0.36
N PHE A 61 -0.90 1.34 -1.53
CA PHE A 61 -1.19 0.39 -2.61
C PHE A 61 -0.39 0.63 -3.90
N GLY A 62 0.55 1.57 -3.89
CA GLY A 62 1.35 1.90 -5.08
C GLY A 62 0.54 2.75 -6.06
N ASP A 63 0.65 2.45 -7.37
CA ASP A 63 0.10 3.26 -8.46
C ASP A 63 -1.44 3.31 -8.46
N ALA A 64 -2.02 4.51 -8.40
CA ALA A 64 -3.47 4.66 -8.25
C ALA A 64 -4.26 4.18 -9.47
N LEU A 65 -3.77 4.39 -10.70
CA LEU A 65 -4.47 3.99 -11.91
C LEU A 65 -4.49 2.46 -12.05
N ARG A 66 -3.38 1.79 -11.70
CA ARG A 66 -3.34 0.32 -11.67
C ARG A 66 -4.30 -0.25 -10.64
N GLN A 67 -4.37 0.36 -9.46
CA GLN A 67 -5.27 -0.08 -8.38
C GLN A 67 -6.74 0.17 -8.71
N PHE A 68 -7.07 1.27 -9.39
CA PHE A 68 -8.43 1.56 -9.85
C PHE A 68 -8.94 0.52 -10.86
N ARG A 69 -8.07 0.01 -11.73
CA ARG A 69 -8.39 -0.97 -12.80
C ARG A 69 -8.41 -2.43 -12.32
N ILE A 70 -8.46 -2.69 -11.02
CA ILE A 70 -8.62 -4.06 -10.53
C ILE A 70 -10.08 -4.48 -10.76
N GLU A 71 -10.25 -5.46 -11.65
CA GLU A 71 -11.54 -5.99 -12.09
C GLU A 71 -11.69 -7.49 -11.77
N GLU A 72 -10.89 -7.99 -10.83
CA GLU A 72 -10.98 -9.38 -10.35
C GLU A 72 -10.91 -9.40 -8.83
N ASP A 73 -11.59 -10.39 -8.24
CA ASP A 73 -11.53 -10.65 -6.81
C ASP A 73 -10.12 -11.10 -6.40
N PHE A 74 -9.69 -10.72 -5.21
CA PHE A 74 -8.34 -10.99 -4.74
C PHE A 74 -8.28 -11.14 -3.23
N LEU A 75 -7.26 -11.82 -2.74
CA LEU A 75 -6.95 -11.91 -1.31
C LEU A 75 -6.02 -10.76 -0.92
N LEU A 76 -6.46 -9.88 -0.03
CA LEU A 76 -5.61 -8.85 0.55
C LEU A 76 -5.04 -9.36 1.88
N ILE A 77 -3.71 -9.44 1.97
CA ILE A 77 -3.01 -9.74 3.23
C ILE A 77 -2.24 -8.51 3.68
N VAL A 78 -2.53 -8.00 4.88
CA VAL A 78 -1.87 -6.82 5.45
C VAL A 78 -1.22 -7.16 6.78
N GLY A 79 0.08 -6.97 6.88
CA GLY A 79 0.83 -7.03 8.14
C GLY A 79 1.05 -5.64 8.73
N PHE A 80 0.62 -5.41 9.96
CA PHE A 80 0.86 -4.16 10.69
C PHE A 80 2.00 -4.30 11.68
N TRP A 81 2.99 -3.40 11.59
CA TRP A 81 4.14 -3.40 12.49
C TRP A 81 4.13 -2.25 13.49
N LYS A 82 4.74 -2.47 14.66
CA LYS A 82 5.19 -1.42 15.57
C LYS A 82 6.72 -1.32 15.52
N GLN A 83 7.23 -0.09 15.59
CA GLN A 83 8.67 0.15 15.73
C GLN A 83 9.06 -0.01 17.20
N GLU A 84 10.01 -0.90 17.46
CA GLU A 84 10.57 -1.17 18.78
C GLU A 84 12.09 -0.99 18.69
N LYS A 85 12.58 0.21 19.04
CA LYS A 85 13.98 0.62 18.83
C LYS A 85 14.37 0.45 17.36
N GLU A 86 15.30 -0.45 17.07
CA GLU A 86 15.82 -0.76 15.73
C GLU A 86 15.10 -1.91 15.05
N LYS A 87 14.07 -2.47 15.68
CA LYS A 87 13.29 -3.58 15.14
C LYS A 87 11.87 -3.16 14.79
N LYS A 88 11.30 -3.83 13.82
CA LYS A 88 9.86 -3.84 13.55
C LYS A 88 9.29 -5.17 13.95
N ARG A 89 8.22 -5.14 14.74
CA ARG A 89 7.49 -6.34 15.14
C ARG A 89 6.10 -6.29 14.53
N ILE A 90 5.69 -7.37 13.87
CA ILE A 90 4.31 -7.51 13.40
C ILE A 90 3.42 -7.71 14.61
N VAL A 91 2.37 -6.89 14.71
CA VAL A 91 1.44 -6.91 15.84
C VAL A 91 -0.01 -7.16 15.41
N ASN A 92 -0.31 -7.12 14.11
CA ASN A 92 -1.62 -7.49 13.61
C ASN A 92 -1.47 -7.98 12.16
N ILE A 93 -2.22 -8.99 11.78
CA ILE A 93 -2.28 -9.48 10.40
C ILE A 93 -3.76 -9.63 10.03
N VAL A 94 -4.12 -9.08 8.87
CA VAL A 94 -5.43 -9.25 8.26
C VAL A 94 -5.26 -10.03 6.96
N ALA A 95 -6.09 -11.04 6.74
CA ALA A 95 -6.26 -11.68 5.45
C ALA A 95 -7.75 -11.63 5.08
N ALA A 96 -8.08 -10.88 4.04
CA ALA A 96 -9.46 -10.63 3.65
C ALA A 96 -9.65 -10.90 2.15
N PRO A 97 -10.57 -11.80 1.76
CA PRO A 97 -11.00 -11.89 0.37
C PRO A 97 -11.79 -10.62 0.03
N ILE A 98 -11.36 -9.94 -1.02
CA ILE A 98 -11.93 -8.67 -1.47
C ILE A 98 -12.64 -8.92 -2.80
N THR A 99 -13.93 -8.62 -2.82
CA THR A 99 -14.69 -8.61 -4.07
C THR A 99 -14.40 -7.35 -4.86
N THR A 100 -14.48 -7.48 -6.18
CA THR A 100 -14.29 -6.37 -7.13
C THR A 100 -15.22 -5.20 -6.80
N LEU A 101 -16.49 -5.47 -6.50
CA LEU A 101 -17.48 -4.46 -6.13
C LEU A 101 -17.07 -3.66 -4.88
N ARG A 102 -16.59 -4.37 -3.84
CA ARG A 102 -16.14 -3.74 -2.59
C ARG A 102 -14.85 -2.95 -2.78
N TRP A 103 -13.96 -3.40 -3.67
CA TRP A 103 -12.77 -2.64 -4.01
C TRP A 103 -13.11 -1.35 -4.77
N GLN A 104 -14.02 -1.44 -5.75
CA GLN A 104 -14.48 -0.30 -6.55
C GLN A 104 -15.22 0.75 -5.71
N SER A 105 -15.98 0.34 -4.68
CA SER A 105 -16.69 1.28 -3.82
C SER A 105 -15.76 2.22 -3.04
N LEU A 106 -14.50 1.83 -2.80
CA LEU A 106 -13.50 2.69 -2.14
C LEU A 106 -13.15 3.92 -2.98
N TRP A 107 -13.30 3.82 -4.30
CA TRP A 107 -12.93 4.88 -5.23
C TRP A 107 -14.07 5.87 -5.47
N HIS A 108 -15.32 5.46 -5.30
CA HIS A 108 -16.46 6.35 -5.52
C HIS A 108 -16.37 7.61 -4.65
N PRO A 109 -16.60 8.83 -5.20
CA PRO A 109 -17.09 9.14 -6.56
C PRO A 109 -16.01 9.40 -7.62
N ILE A 110 -14.74 9.10 -7.35
CA ILE A 110 -13.64 9.28 -8.32
C ILE A 110 -13.86 8.39 -9.54
N THR A 111 -13.75 8.97 -10.72
CA THR A 111 -13.75 8.27 -12.01
C THR A 111 -12.32 8.02 -12.52
N PHE A 112 -12.19 7.16 -13.53
CA PHE A 112 -10.91 6.95 -14.20
C PHE A 112 -10.38 8.24 -14.86
N GLU A 113 -11.27 9.07 -15.38
CA GLU A 113 -10.93 10.35 -16.02
C GLU A 113 -10.34 11.32 -14.99
N ASP A 114 -10.94 11.44 -13.80
CA ASP A 114 -10.42 12.26 -12.71
C ASP A 114 -8.97 11.87 -12.35
N LEU A 115 -8.71 10.57 -12.20
CA LEU A 115 -7.37 10.06 -11.92
C LEU A 115 -6.39 10.33 -13.05
N SER A 116 -6.84 10.20 -14.30
CA SER A 116 -6.01 10.41 -15.49
C SER A 116 -5.62 11.88 -15.64
N GLN A 117 -6.53 12.81 -15.37
CA GLN A 117 -6.25 14.25 -15.37
C GLN A 117 -5.22 14.62 -14.30
N LEU A 118 -5.40 14.10 -13.07
CA LEU A 118 -4.44 14.32 -12.00
C LEU A 118 -3.06 13.73 -12.34
N ASP A 119 -3.01 12.51 -12.87
CA ASP A 119 -1.76 11.85 -13.28
C ASP A 119 -1.06 12.59 -14.43
N ALA A 120 -1.81 13.15 -15.38
CA ALA A 120 -1.28 13.98 -16.46
C ALA A 120 -0.60 15.25 -15.91
N VAL A 121 -1.22 15.95 -14.95
CA VAL A 121 -0.61 17.09 -14.26
C VAL A 121 0.68 16.68 -13.54
N ILE A 122 0.64 15.56 -12.83
CA ILE A 122 1.82 15.02 -12.12
C ILE A 122 2.95 14.71 -13.11
N LYS A 123 2.64 14.10 -14.25
CA LYS A 123 3.65 13.70 -15.24
C LYS A 123 4.08 14.82 -16.17
N ASN A 124 3.42 15.96 -16.16
CA ASN A 124 3.76 17.09 -17.01
C ASN A 124 5.16 17.64 -16.69
N ARG A 125 6.08 17.49 -17.64
CA ARG A 125 7.48 17.93 -17.52
C ARG A 125 7.73 19.36 -17.98
N THR A 126 6.74 20.03 -18.55
CA THR A 126 6.83 21.47 -18.85
C THR A 126 6.67 22.31 -17.59
N LEU A 127 6.10 21.74 -16.52
CA LEU A 127 6.00 22.36 -15.19
C LEU A 127 7.24 22.07 -14.35
N THR A 128 7.64 23.06 -13.53
CA THR A 128 8.59 22.81 -12.43
C THR A 128 7.98 21.86 -11.40
N TYR A 129 8.80 21.22 -10.57
CA TYR A 129 8.28 20.31 -9.55
C TYR A 129 7.41 21.04 -8.51
N GLN A 130 7.69 22.31 -8.20
CA GLN A 130 6.86 23.11 -7.31
C GLN A 130 5.50 23.39 -7.94
N GLN A 131 5.47 23.81 -9.20
CA GLN A 131 4.22 24.07 -9.93
C GLN A 131 3.35 22.81 -10.01
N ALA A 132 3.95 21.67 -10.40
CA ALA A 132 3.23 20.40 -10.45
C ALA A 132 2.71 19.96 -9.07
N ARG A 133 3.46 20.21 -7.98
CA ARG A 133 3.00 19.93 -6.61
C ARG A 133 1.82 20.79 -6.23
N THR A 134 1.90 22.10 -6.46
CA THR A 134 0.82 23.04 -6.14
C THR A 134 -0.45 22.67 -6.88
N GLU A 135 -0.35 22.39 -8.19
CA GLU A 135 -1.51 22.05 -9.01
C GLU A 135 -2.10 20.69 -8.63
N ALA A 136 -1.27 19.66 -8.43
CA ALA A 136 -1.73 18.36 -7.95
C ALA A 136 -2.40 18.46 -6.57
N GLN A 137 -1.86 19.30 -5.67
CA GLN A 137 -2.46 19.55 -4.37
C GLN A 137 -3.81 20.27 -4.49
N ARG A 138 -3.92 21.24 -5.41
CA ARG A 138 -5.16 21.96 -5.70
C ARG A 138 -6.25 20.98 -6.16
N ILE A 139 -5.94 20.14 -7.15
CA ILE A 139 -6.87 19.15 -7.71
C ILE A 139 -7.31 18.14 -6.64
N LYS A 140 -6.38 17.49 -5.92
CA LYS A 140 -6.75 16.45 -4.94
C LYS A 140 -7.48 16.99 -3.70
N SER A 141 -7.47 18.31 -3.49
CA SER A 141 -8.19 18.97 -2.39
C SER A 141 -9.64 19.33 -2.77
N GLN A 142 -10.08 18.97 -3.98
CA GLN A 142 -11.42 19.24 -4.51
C GLN A 142 -12.20 17.93 -4.69
N LEU A 143 -13.51 18.07 -4.93
CA LEU A 143 -14.34 16.94 -5.38
C LEU A 143 -13.82 16.41 -6.74
N PRO A 144 -13.93 15.08 -7.00
CA PRO A 144 -14.48 14.04 -6.11
C PRO A 144 -13.49 13.51 -5.05
N PHE A 145 -12.21 13.90 -5.11
CA PHE A 145 -11.12 13.29 -4.32
C PHE A 145 -11.31 13.38 -2.80
N THR A 146 -11.98 14.41 -2.30
CA THR A 146 -12.22 14.59 -0.86
C THR A 146 -13.37 13.74 -0.31
N GLN A 147 -14.15 13.07 -1.17
CA GLN A 147 -15.28 12.21 -0.77
C GLN A 147 -14.97 10.71 -0.80
N ALA A 148 -13.96 10.29 -1.56
CA ALA A 148 -13.61 8.88 -1.67
C ALA A 148 -12.92 8.34 -0.41
N HIS A 149 -13.10 7.05 -0.13
CA HIS A 149 -12.37 6.37 0.94
C HIS A 149 -10.88 6.17 0.59
N MET A 150 -10.59 5.97 -0.70
CA MET A 150 -9.24 5.90 -1.21
C MET A 150 -8.62 7.29 -1.32
N THR A 151 -7.48 7.50 -0.68
CA THR A 151 -6.74 8.77 -0.76
C THR A 151 -5.66 8.69 -1.81
N VAL A 152 -5.58 9.71 -2.67
CA VAL A 152 -4.50 9.87 -3.66
C VAL A 152 -3.32 10.71 -3.13
N ASN A 153 -2.12 10.22 -3.41
CA ASN A 153 -0.84 10.71 -2.90
C ASN A 153 0.13 10.98 -4.07
N PRO A 154 0.08 12.18 -4.67
CA PRO A 154 1.06 12.61 -5.65
C PRO A 154 2.47 12.58 -5.06
N LYS A 155 3.37 11.79 -5.67
CA LYS A 155 4.78 11.73 -5.31
C LYS A 155 5.60 12.45 -6.37
N ILE A 156 5.92 13.69 -6.05
CA ILE A 156 6.66 14.62 -6.92
C ILE A 156 7.92 15.05 -6.16
N ASP A 157 9.11 14.87 -6.72
CA ASP A 157 10.37 15.36 -6.13
C ASP A 157 11.10 16.36 -7.04
N SER A 158 12.15 16.99 -6.53
CA SER A 158 12.96 17.96 -7.27
C SER A 158 13.87 17.32 -8.33
N LYS A 159 13.97 15.98 -8.37
CA LYS A 159 14.84 15.24 -9.29
C LYS A 159 14.03 14.73 -10.47
N THR A 160 13.38 13.59 -10.31
CA THR A 160 12.78 12.85 -11.43
C THR A 160 11.45 12.20 -11.09
N GLN A 161 11.12 12.04 -9.81
CA GLN A 161 9.94 11.30 -9.39
C GLN A 161 8.68 12.09 -9.72
N ARG A 162 7.77 11.44 -10.48
CA ARG A 162 6.41 11.88 -10.82
C ARG A 162 5.52 10.64 -10.87
N ARG A 163 4.82 10.33 -9.77
CA ARG A 163 3.93 9.16 -9.69
C ARG A 163 2.69 9.48 -8.86
N LEU A 164 1.54 9.01 -9.28
CA LEU A 164 0.32 9.07 -8.49
C LEU A 164 0.18 7.78 -7.67
N GLN A 165 0.36 7.87 -6.35
CA GLN A 165 0.16 6.73 -5.45
C GLN A 165 -1.20 6.80 -4.74
N CYS A 166 -1.66 5.72 -4.12
CA CYS A 166 -2.85 5.73 -3.27
C CYS A 166 -2.67 4.99 -1.94
N THR A 167 -3.52 5.33 -0.98
CA THR A 167 -3.57 4.73 0.36
C THR A 167 -5.02 4.55 0.83
N LEU A 168 -5.27 3.52 1.63
CA LEU A 168 -6.50 3.35 2.41
C LEU A 168 -6.21 3.61 3.90
N GLY A 169 -7.07 4.38 4.55
CA GLY A 169 -6.96 4.65 5.99
C GLY A 169 -7.10 3.38 6.83
N PHE A 170 -6.41 3.32 7.97
CA PHE A 170 -6.41 2.16 8.87
C PHE A 170 -7.83 1.74 9.25
N SER A 171 -8.67 2.67 9.72
CA SER A 171 -10.06 2.37 10.10
C SER A 171 -10.90 1.86 8.93
N ASN A 172 -10.72 2.42 7.72
CA ASN A 172 -11.48 2.00 6.53
C ASN A 172 -11.11 0.58 6.08
N LEU A 173 -9.86 0.13 6.31
CA LEU A 173 -9.50 -1.27 6.06
C LEU A 173 -10.40 -2.21 6.85
N PHE A 174 -10.55 -1.98 8.16
CA PHE A 174 -11.37 -2.83 9.01
C PHE A 174 -12.86 -2.61 8.76
N SER A 175 -13.34 -1.37 8.70
CA SER A 175 -14.79 -1.13 8.55
C SER A 175 -15.36 -1.51 7.19
N ILE A 176 -14.57 -1.44 6.11
CA ILE A 176 -15.06 -1.67 4.74
C ILE A 176 -14.53 -3.00 4.18
N LEU A 177 -13.22 -3.24 4.25
CA LEU A 177 -12.61 -4.40 3.59
C LEU A 177 -12.64 -5.66 4.45
N ALA A 178 -12.43 -5.54 5.77
CA ALA A 178 -12.28 -6.65 6.69
C ALA A 178 -13.09 -6.46 8.00
N PRO A 179 -14.44 -6.32 7.93
CA PRO A 179 -15.27 -6.02 9.10
C PRO A 179 -15.25 -7.12 10.18
N GLU A 180 -14.98 -8.35 9.78
CA GLU A 180 -14.87 -9.51 10.70
C GLU A 180 -13.47 -9.66 11.32
N ALA A 181 -12.49 -8.84 10.91
CA ALA A 181 -11.14 -8.93 11.42
C ALA A 181 -10.98 -8.14 12.73
N ASP A 182 -10.23 -8.69 13.68
CA ASP A 182 -9.87 -7.97 14.90
C ASP A 182 -8.79 -6.93 14.59
N GLN A 183 -9.09 -5.67 14.92
CA GLN A 183 -8.18 -4.53 14.75
C GLN A 183 -7.07 -4.49 15.80
N LYS A 184 -7.20 -5.23 16.91
CA LYS A 184 -6.28 -5.16 18.06
C LYS A 184 -4.88 -5.62 17.70
N ALA A 185 -3.91 -4.96 18.33
CA ALA A 185 -2.54 -5.43 18.39
C ALA A 185 -2.44 -6.68 19.29
N LEU A 186 -1.76 -7.69 18.80
CA LEU A 186 -1.45 -8.96 19.43
C LEU A 186 0.06 -9.09 19.60
N ASP A 187 0.48 -9.82 20.63
CA ASP A 187 1.90 -10.12 20.83
C ASP A 187 2.43 -11.10 19.78
N LYS A 188 1.57 -12.06 19.40
CA LYS A 188 1.84 -13.12 18.44
C LYS A 188 0.67 -13.23 17.44
N PRO A 189 0.57 -12.29 16.48
CA PRO A 189 -0.47 -12.39 15.46
C PRO A 189 -0.24 -13.63 14.60
N LYS A 190 -1.34 -14.21 14.10
CA LYS A 190 -1.32 -15.42 13.27
C LYS A 190 -1.91 -15.15 11.90
N LEU A 191 -1.37 -15.81 10.89
CA LEU A 191 -1.97 -15.91 9.56
C LEU A 191 -2.25 -17.39 9.29
N PHE A 192 -3.50 -17.73 8.97
CA PHE A 192 -3.93 -19.11 8.71
C PHE A 192 -3.46 -20.13 9.77
N GLY A 193 -3.48 -19.72 11.04
CA GLY A 193 -3.09 -20.55 12.18
C GLY A 193 -1.59 -20.56 12.53
N VAL A 194 -0.72 -20.00 11.67
CA VAL A 194 0.73 -19.94 11.89
C VAL A 194 1.13 -18.60 12.50
N GLU A 195 1.96 -18.62 13.54
CA GLU A 195 2.51 -17.40 14.17
C GLU A 195 3.39 -16.61 13.20
N SER A 196 3.27 -15.28 13.25
CA SER A 196 4.08 -14.39 12.42
C SER A 196 5.57 -14.49 12.74
N ILE A 197 6.40 -14.04 11.80
CA ILE A 197 7.84 -13.83 12.04
C ILE A 197 8.11 -13.02 13.31
N GLU A 198 9.25 -13.33 13.94
CA GLU A 198 9.79 -12.50 15.00
C GLU A 198 10.17 -11.11 14.50
N ALA A 199 10.43 -10.20 15.45
CA ALA A 199 10.81 -8.84 15.15
C ALA A 199 12.07 -8.78 14.26
N PHE A 200 12.00 -8.07 13.15
CA PHE A 200 13.07 -7.96 12.16
C PHE A 200 13.77 -6.59 12.25
N LEU A 201 15.06 -6.56 11.93
CA LEU A 201 15.86 -5.33 11.96
C LEU A 201 15.37 -4.36 10.87
N SER A 202 15.10 -3.12 11.29
CA SER A 202 14.73 -2.00 10.44
C SER A 202 14.87 -0.72 11.26
N SER A 203 16.02 -0.06 11.16
CA SER A 203 16.27 1.20 11.86
C SER A 203 15.24 2.28 11.48
N PRO A 204 14.83 3.16 12.41
CA PRO A 204 13.91 4.25 12.12
C PRO A 204 14.43 5.14 10.99
N ARG A 205 13.53 5.61 10.12
CA ARG A 205 13.92 6.59 9.09
C ARG A 205 14.25 7.93 9.76
N VAL A 206 15.50 8.38 9.60
CA VAL A 206 15.90 9.73 10.00
C VAL A 206 15.53 10.69 8.87
N PHE A 207 14.47 11.47 9.05
CA PHE A 207 14.18 12.59 8.16
C PHE A 207 15.06 13.77 8.56
N LYS A 208 15.96 14.21 7.67
CA LYS A 208 16.61 15.52 7.85
C LYS A 208 15.51 16.59 7.81
N LYS A 209 15.21 17.21 8.95
CA LYS A 209 14.49 18.50 8.98
C LYS A 209 15.32 19.45 8.13
N ILE A 210 14.81 19.83 6.96
CA ILE A 210 15.27 21.05 6.31
C ILE A 210 14.75 22.16 7.21
N LEU A 211 15.64 22.87 7.90
CA LEU A 211 15.26 24.12 8.52
C LEU A 211 14.67 25.00 7.42
N GLN A 212 13.40 25.38 7.57
CA GLN A 212 12.89 26.57 6.92
C GLN A 212 13.60 27.76 7.57
N SER A 213 14.74 28.12 7.02
CA SER A 213 15.36 29.42 7.20
C SER A 213 15.69 29.96 5.82
N GLU A 214 14.94 31.02 5.48
CA GLU A 214 15.26 32.09 4.54
C GLU A 214 14.76 31.95 3.08
N LEU A 215 13.79 32.85 2.80
CA LEU A 215 13.26 33.42 1.54
C LEU A 215 12.23 32.62 0.74
#